data_AF-W8KPZ8-F1
#
_entry.id   AF-W8KPZ8-F1
#
_cell.length_a   1.000
_cell.length_b   1.000
_cell.length_c   1.000
_cell.angle_alpha   90.00
_cell.angle_beta   90.00
_cell.angle_gamma   90.00
#
_symmetry.space_group_name_H-M   'P 1'
#
loop_
_entity.id
_entity.type
_entity.pdbx_description
1 polymer ?
#
loop_
_entity_poly.entity_id
_entity_poly.type
_entity_poly.pdbx_seq_one_letter_code
_entity_poly.pdbx_strand_id
1 'polypeptide(L)'
;MNPDALADPMEQDDTQWQRTQAAREAAGLPALMRLFEVAQTHGGQAATVRRFLLGLYNGDAWPMNLNDLRGLDPSIQADVLAVLAMDMSPRREIHHYVAGAEALLRAWWQRHAKP
;
A
#
# COMPACT_ATOMS: atom_id res chain seq x y z
N MET A 1 34.73 28.75 7.76
CA MET A 1 34.67 27.28 7.92
C MET A 1 33.20 26.92 8.01
N ASN A 2 32.66 26.18 7.04
CA ASN A 2 31.23 25.84 7.01
C ASN A 2 30.98 24.71 8.05
N PRO A 3 30.14 24.92 9.07
CA PRO A 3 29.86 23.88 10.07
C PRO A 3 29.17 22.64 9.46
N ASP A 4 28.56 22.77 8.29
CA ASP A 4 27.89 21.66 7.60
C ASP A 4 28.84 20.74 6.81
N ALA A 5 30.12 21.08 6.68
CA ALA A 5 31.08 20.28 5.92
C ALA A 5 31.59 19.03 6.65
N LEU A 6 31.15 18.79 7.89
CA LEU A 6 31.56 17.67 8.74
C LEU A 6 30.41 16.72 9.13
N ALA A 7 29.18 16.93 8.62
CA ALA A 7 28.13 15.94 8.78
C ALA A 7 28.52 14.69 7.96
N ASP A 8 28.56 13.53 8.62
CA ASP A 8 28.89 12.26 7.98
C ASP A 8 27.88 12.02 6.84
N PRO A 9 28.32 11.74 5.59
CA PRO A 9 27.41 11.42 4.48
C PRO A 9 26.37 10.35 4.84
N MET A 10 26.71 9.44 5.77
CA MET A 10 25.82 8.40 6.27
C MET A 10 24.69 8.96 7.18
N GLU A 11 24.96 9.99 7.99
CA GLU A 11 23.95 10.65 8.85
C GLU A 11 22.94 11.47 8.03
N GLN A 12 23.37 12.05 6.90
CA GLN A 12 22.50 12.80 5.99
C GLN A 12 21.53 11.87 5.23
N ASP A 13 22.04 10.72 4.75
CA ASP A 13 21.23 9.72 4.06
C ASP A 13 20.18 9.10 5.00
N ASP A 14 20.57 8.78 6.23
CA ASP A 14 19.65 8.28 7.27
C ASP A 14 18.52 9.27 7.55
N THR A 15 18.83 10.56 7.66
CA THR A 15 17.83 11.61 7.93
C THR A 15 16.85 11.76 6.76
N GLN A 16 17.34 11.76 5.52
CA GLN A 16 16.51 11.88 4.33
C GLN A 16 15.65 10.64 4.12
N TRP A 17 16.19 9.45 4.38
CA TRP A 17 15.48 8.19 4.33
C TRP A 17 14.34 8.20 5.36
N GLN A 18 14.63 8.54 6.62
CA GLN A 18 13.62 8.63 7.68
C GLN A 18 12.48 9.61 7.35
N ARG A 19 12.80 10.78 6.79
CA ARG A 19 11.80 11.78 6.35
C ARG A 19 10.93 11.23 5.22
N THR A 20 11.56 10.60 4.24
CA THR A 20 10.85 9.98 3.09
C THR A 20 9.92 8.86 3.58
N GLN A 21 10.40 8.04 4.50
CA GLN A 21 9.63 6.98 5.15
C GLN A 21 8.43 7.52 5.93
N ALA A 22 8.62 8.57 6.72
CA ALA A 22 7.54 9.22 7.46
C ALA A 22 6.49 9.84 6.52
N ALA A 23 6.92 10.51 5.45
CA ALA A 23 6.01 11.10 4.46
C ALA A 23 5.19 10.03 3.72
N ARG A 24 5.82 8.92 3.36
CA ARG A 24 5.14 7.78 2.72
C ARG A 24 4.09 7.16 3.64
N GLU A 25 4.39 6.94 4.91
CA GLU A 25 3.42 6.41 5.86
C GLU A 25 2.28 7.40 6.13
N ALA A 26 2.58 8.70 6.26
CA ALA A 26 1.58 9.74 6.46
C ALA A 26 0.56 9.83 5.30
N ALA A 27 1.01 9.57 4.06
CA ALA A 27 0.13 9.53 2.89
C ALA A 27 -0.55 8.16 2.70
N GLY A 28 0.21 7.08 2.88
CA GLY A 28 -0.22 5.72 2.58
C GLY A 28 -1.21 5.15 3.58
N LEU A 29 -1.11 5.48 4.88
CA LEU A 29 -2.00 4.92 5.89
C LEU A 29 -3.46 5.37 5.71
N PRO A 30 -3.78 6.68 5.54
CA PRO A 30 -5.13 7.10 5.22
C PRO A 30 -5.64 6.53 3.89
N ALA A 31 -4.77 6.39 2.89
CA ALA A 31 -5.12 5.77 1.61
C ALA A 31 -5.47 4.28 1.78
N LEU A 32 -4.72 3.54 2.59
CA LEU A 32 -4.98 2.14 2.91
C LEU A 32 -6.38 1.96 3.51
N MET A 33 -6.77 2.82 4.46
CA MET A 33 -8.09 2.79 5.06
C MET A 33 -9.20 2.98 4.01
N ARG A 34 -9.06 3.98 3.13
CA ARG A 34 -10.00 4.22 2.02
C ARG A 34 -10.06 3.03 1.05
N LEU A 35 -8.92 2.41 0.72
CA LEU A 35 -8.91 1.23 -0.14
C LEU A 35 -9.64 0.04 0.49
N PHE A 36 -9.52 -0.16 1.81
CA PHE A 36 -10.30 -1.18 2.51
C PHE A 36 -11.81 -0.88 2.50
N GLU A 37 -12.23 0.39 2.56
CA GLU A 37 -13.62 0.78 2.38
C GLU A 37 -14.11 0.49 0.95
N VAL A 38 -13.36 0.92 -0.07
CA VAL A 38 -13.68 0.64 -1.48
C VAL A 38 -13.77 -0.86 -1.74
N ALA A 39 -12.84 -1.65 -1.21
CA ALA A 39 -12.81 -3.10 -1.36
C ALA A 39 -14.01 -3.82 -0.72
N GLN A 40 -14.74 -3.19 0.20
CA GLN A 40 -15.97 -3.76 0.77
C GLN A 40 -17.19 -3.56 -0.14
N THR A 41 -17.14 -2.60 -1.07
CA THR A 41 -18.24 -2.32 -2.00
C THR A 41 -18.36 -3.35 -3.14
N HIS A 42 -19.33 -3.17 -4.03
CA HIS A 42 -19.53 -4.04 -5.19
C HIS A 42 -19.06 -3.35 -6.49
N GLY A 43 -18.73 -4.15 -7.51
CA GLY A 43 -18.36 -3.65 -8.85
C GLY A 43 -16.90 -3.89 -9.24
N GLY A 44 -16.54 -3.44 -10.44
CA GLY A 44 -15.23 -3.70 -11.06
C GLY A 44 -14.07 -3.07 -10.29
N GLN A 45 -14.22 -1.81 -9.87
CA GLN A 45 -13.18 -1.10 -9.11
C GLN A 45 -12.90 -1.78 -7.77
N ALA A 46 -13.95 -2.18 -7.04
CA ALA A 46 -13.80 -2.94 -5.79
C ALA A 46 -13.06 -4.26 -6.00
N ALA A 47 -13.33 -4.97 -7.10
CA ALA A 47 -12.61 -6.20 -7.44
C ALA A 47 -11.12 -5.95 -7.72
N THR A 48 -10.80 -4.89 -8.47
CA THR A 48 -9.41 -4.46 -8.69
C THR A 48 -8.72 -4.11 -7.39
N VAL A 49 -9.33 -3.30 -6.52
CA VAL A 49 -8.74 -2.93 -5.22
C VAL A 49 -8.53 -4.14 -4.32
N ARG A 50 -9.47 -5.11 -4.28
CA ARG A 50 -9.24 -6.38 -3.55
C ARG A 50 -8.03 -7.13 -4.06
N ARG A 51 -7.87 -7.26 -5.37
CA ARG A 51 -6.70 -7.93 -5.97
C ARG A 51 -5.40 -7.21 -5.62
N PHE A 52 -5.42 -5.87 -5.58
CA PHE A 52 -4.26 -5.09 -5.16
C PHE A 52 -3.88 -5.40 -3.71
N LEU A 53 -4.84 -5.31 -2.78
CA LEU A 53 -4.62 -5.59 -1.37
C LEU A 53 -4.20 -7.06 -1.13
N LEU A 54 -4.79 -8.01 -1.85
CA LEU A 54 -4.38 -9.42 -1.81
C LEU A 54 -2.96 -9.62 -2.36
N GLY A 55 -2.58 -8.90 -3.42
CA GLY A 55 -1.23 -8.95 -3.98
C GLY A 55 -0.16 -8.40 -3.03
N LEU A 56 -0.47 -7.34 -2.26
CA LEU A 56 0.40 -6.86 -1.19
C LEU A 56 0.49 -7.86 -0.03
N TYR A 57 -0.61 -8.55 0.29
CA TYR A 57 -0.65 -9.55 1.35
C TYR A 57 0.12 -10.84 0.97
N ASN A 58 -0.05 -11.34 -0.25
CA ASN A 58 0.64 -12.50 -0.78
C ASN A 58 0.60 -12.50 -2.32
N GLY A 59 1.61 -11.89 -2.94
CA GLY A 59 1.69 -11.75 -4.39
C GLY A 59 1.85 -13.08 -5.14
N ASP A 60 2.48 -14.09 -4.54
CA ASP A 60 2.67 -15.41 -5.16
C ASP A 60 1.35 -16.16 -5.32
N ALA A 61 0.47 -16.05 -4.31
CA ALA A 61 -0.86 -16.63 -4.38
C ALA A 61 -1.86 -15.75 -5.16
N TRP A 62 -1.62 -14.44 -5.20
CA TRP A 62 -2.52 -13.44 -5.80
C TRP A 62 -1.79 -12.47 -6.72
N PRO A 63 -1.33 -12.95 -7.88
CA PRO A 63 -0.77 -12.05 -8.87
C PRO A 63 -1.83 -11.06 -9.36
N MET A 64 -1.44 -9.79 -9.46
CA MET A 64 -2.26 -8.73 -10.03
C MET A 64 -1.71 -8.31 -11.38
N ASN A 65 -2.61 -8.07 -12.35
CA ASN A 65 -2.26 -7.39 -13.59
C ASN A 65 -2.28 -5.86 -13.38
N LEU A 66 -1.13 -5.19 -13.55
CA LEU A 66 -1.02 -3.74 -13.39
C LEU A 66 -1.90 -2.94 -14.37
N ASN A 67 -2.31 -3.54 -15.51
CA ASN A 67 -3.24 -2.89 -16.43
C ASN A 67 -4.62 -2.69 -15.80
N ASP A 68 -5.02 -3.51 -14.82
CA ASP A 68 -6.31 -3.38 -14.13
C ASP A 68 -6.40 -2.04 -13.38
N LEU A 69 -5.25 -1.45 -12.98
CA LEU A 69 -5.19 -0.16 -12.29
C LEU A 69 -5.63 1.01 -13.18
N ARG A 70 -5.55 0.89 -14.52
CA ARG A 70 -5.94 1.95 -15.47
C ARG A 70 -7.44 2.23 -15.48
N GLY A 71 -8.25 1.25 -15.05
CA GLY A 71 -9.72 1.36 -15.02
C GLY A 71 -10.27 1.92 -13.71
N LEU A 72 -9.41 2.26 -12.74
CA LEU A 72 -9.81 2.87 -11.48
C LEU A 72 -10.07 4.37 -11.66
N ASP A 73 -10.97 4.92 -10.86
CA ASP A 73 -11.14 6.37 -10.74
C ASP A 73 -9.82 7.02 -10.27
N PRO A 74 -9.49 8.25 -10.72
CA PRO A 74 -8.21 8.88 -10.43
C PRO A 74 -7.85 8.97 -8.94
N SER A 75 -8.85 9.16 -8.06
CA SER A 75 -8.64 9.16 -6.61
C SER A 75 -8.20 7.81 -6.07
N ILE A 76 -8.78 6.72 -6.58
CA ILE A 76 -8.42 5.36 -6.17
C ILE A 76 -7.04 4.98 -6.72
N GLN A 77 -6.69 5.44 -7.92
CA GLN A 77 -5.32 5.29 -8.45
C GLN A 77 -4.29 5.97 -7.54
N ALA A 78 -4.55 7.20 -7.11
CA ALA A 78 -3.68 7.92 -6.20
C ALA A 78 -3.52 7.18 -4.86
N ASP A 79 -4.62 6.63 -4.33
CA ASP A 79 -4.59 5.82 -3.10
C ASP A 79 -3.77 4.54 -3.27
N VAL A 80 -3.92 3.82 -4.39
CA VAL A 80 -3.11 2.63 -4.71
C VAL A 80 -1.61 2.97 -4.73
N LEU A 81 -1.24 4.08 -5.38
CA LEU A 81 0.17 4.49 -5.45
C LEU A 81 0.72 4.93 -4.10
N ALA A 82 -0.08 5.62 -3.28
CA ALA A 82 0.33 6.03 -1.94
C ALA A 82 0.55 4.81 -1.02
N VAL A 83 -0.33 3.80 -1.09
CA VAL A 83 -0.18 2.55 -0.34
C VAL A 83 1.03 1.77 -0.83
N LEU A 84 1.22 1.63 -2.15
CA LEU A 84 2.39 0.93 -2.70
C LEU A 84 3.70 1.62 -2.28
N ALA A 85 3.75 2.96 -2.33
CA ALA A 85 4.93 3.70 -1.91
C ALA A 85 5.24 3.51 -0.41
N MET A 86 4.21 3.43 0.44
CA MET A 86 4.36 3.09 1.85
C MET A 86 4.86 1.65 2.05
N ASP A 87 4.30 0.69 1.32
CA ASP A 87 4.62 -0.74 1.44
C ASP A 87 5.98 -1.12 0.86
N MET A 88 6.53 -0.34 -0.08
CA MET A 88 7.90 -0.50 -0.60
C MET A 88 8.99 -0.32 0.46
N SER A 89 8.65 0.24 1.62
CA SER A 89 9.56 0.37 2.74
C SER A 89 8.79 0.14 4.05
N PRO A 90 8.34 -1.10 4.30
CA PRO A 90 7.29 -1.38 5.25
C PRO A 90 7.79 -1.26 6.69
N ARG A 91 7.03 -0.58 7.54
CA ARG A 91 7.22 -0.64 9.01
C ARG A 91 6.53 -1.85 9.62
N ARG A 92 5.45 -2.29 9.00
CA ARG A 92 4.64 -3.47 9.34
C ARG A 92 3.83 -3.87 8.12
N GLU A 93 3.37 -5.10 8.08
CA GLU A 93 2.51 -5.59 7.00
C GLU A 93 1.16 -4.87 6.96
N ILE A 94 0.59 -4.69 5.77
CA ILE A 94 -0.63 -3.88 5.56
C ILE A 94 -1.81 -4.29 6.46
N HIS A 95 -1.95 -5.57 6.76
CA HIS A 95 -3.08 -6.11 7.51
C HIS A 95 -2.98 -5.85 9.02
N HIS A 96 -1.83 -5.38 9.51
CA HIS A 96 -1.68 -4.92 10.90
C HIS A 96 -2.13 -3.48 11.12
N TYR A 97 -2.38 -2.70 10.05
CA TYR A 97 -2.86 -1.33 10.16
C TYR A 97 -4.37 -1.22 10.30
N VAL A 98 -5.12 -2.24 9.88
CA VAL A 98 -6.59 -2.21 9.81
C VAL A 98 -7.17 -3.34 10.64
N ALA A 99 -7.99 -3.00 11.63
CA ALA A 99 -8.62 -3.98 12.50
C ALA A 99 -9.51 -4.94 11.67
N GLY A 100 -9.33 -6.25 11.86
CA GLY A 100 -10.07 -7.28 11.12
C GLY A 100 -9.66 -7.46 9.65
N ALA A 101 -8.58 -6.80 9.20
CA ALA A 101 -8.11 -6.91 7.81
C ALA A 101 -7.79 -8.35 7.40
N GLU A 102 -7.21 -9.14 8.30
CA GLU A 102 -6.90 -10.54 8.00
C GLU A 102 -8.17 -11.35 7.65
N ALA A 103 -9.26 -11.17 8.41
CA ALA A 103 -10.53 -11.83 8.11
C ALA A 103 -11.12 -11.36 6.77
N LEU A 104 -11.02 -10.06 6.47
CA LEU A 104 -11.47 -9.50 5.20
C LEU A 104 -10.66 -10.06 4.01
N LEU A 105 -9.33 -10.07 4.12
CA LEU A 105 -8.42 -10.61 3.11
C LEU A 105 -8.68 -12.10 2.88
N ARG A 106 -8.85 -12.89 3.95
CA ARG A 106 -9.22 -14.31 3.84
C ARG A 106 -10.59 -14.51 3.18
N ALA A 107 -11.58 -13.67 3.46
CA ALA A 107 -12.88 -13.74 2.80
C ALA A 107 -12.79 -13.39 1.30
N TRP A 108 -11.97 -12.40 0.93
CA TRP A 108 -11.74 -12.05 -0.48
C TRP A 108 -10.92 -13.09 -1.21
N TRP A 109 -9.95 -13.70 -0.54
CA TRP A 109 -9.20 -14.86 -1.03
C TRP A 109 -10.17 -15.95 -1.49
N GLN A 110 -11.09 -16.38 -0.63
CA GLN A 110 -12.07 -17.42 -0.96
C GLN A 110 -12.96 -17.04 -2.15
N ARG A 111 -13.33 -15.76 -2.26
CA ARG A 111 -14.18 -15.26 -3.35
C ARG A 111 -13.48 -15.26 -4.70
N HIS A 112 -12.18 -15.00 -4.71
CA HIS A 112 -11.40 -14.87 -5.94
C HIS A 112 -10.57 -16.12 -6.25
N ALA A 113 -10.64 -17.16 -5.39
CA ALA A 113 -9.84 -18.36 -5.57
C ALA A 113 -10.40 -19.07 -6.78
N LYS A 114 -9.61 -19.12 -7.85
CA LYS A 114 -9.98 -19.89 -9.02
C LYS A 114 -10.03 -21.36 -8.59
N PRO A 115 -11.07 -22.14 -8.95
CA PRO A 115 -11.03 -23.58 -8.75
C PRO A 115 -9.85 -24.23 -9.48
#